data_AF-A0A382J9Y7-F1
#
_entry.id   AF-A0A382J9Y7-F1
#
_cell.length_a   1.000
_cell.length_b   1.000
_cell.length_c   1.000
_cell.angle_alpha   90.00
_cell.angle_beta   90.00
_cell.angle_gamma   90.00
#
_symmetry.space_group_name_H-M   'P 1'
#
loop_
_entity.id
_entity.type
_entity.pdbx_description
1 polymer ?
#
loop_
_entity_poly.entity_id
_entity_poly.type
_entity_poly.pdbx_seq_one_letter_code
_entity_poly.pdbx_strand_id
1 'polypeptide(L)'
;FAVEKEPAKASLTVELKHGRRLDYKQIDGIANMVAASVRGLTVDNVKIIDSFGRPLNIMPETTDQDLIVGLRNQQYEFEKRVAAELEQKIMRRMTPLVGNPQYVQAIVRVEGDFDEISTDQIEYNPTGLEAAEIPVETETTILDTTAGPGTTVGSQPGMVPNTIGSSSSLNPTQELTVTRNSSEKTRLVSKTTTTTKRAPAKIKKITATLLIDQRKQMDPNGIITYTPWTPAEEILLTNAVQTAIGYDETRGDQVSMVSLPFDRTYPAEQSTINTQKERLAVASSAAKYVIVLVVVAALMLLMRSFFSGLGSTDAPQAQARVGGGGVAAISGEPSLEDDELSDEGLAG
;
A
#
# COMPACT_ATOMS: atom_id res chain seq x y z
N PHE A 1 -29.43 -41.80 20.18
CA PHE A 1 -29.01 -41.71 18.76
C PHE A 1 -28.38 -40.34 18.55
N ALA A 2 -27.06 -40.27 18.39
CA ALA A 2 -26.39 -39.05 18.00
C ALA A 2 -26.49 -38.96 16.46
N VAL A 3 -27.25 -37.98 15.96
CA VAL A 3 -27.25 -37.66 14.54
C VAL A 3 -25.96 -36.90 14.28
N GLU A 4 -25.03 -37.54 13.58
CA GLU A 4 -23.83 -36.89 13.05
C GLU A 4 -24.31 -35.79 12.09
N LYS A 5 -24.04 -34.53 12.44
CA LYS A 5 -24.41 -33.37 11.61
C LYS A 5 -23.27 -33.09 10.66
N GLU A 6 -23.50 -33.32 9.37
CA GLU A 6 -22.60 -32.85 8.33
C GLU A 6 -22.52 -31.31 8.34
N PRO A 7 -21.33 -30.73 8.08
CA PRO A 7 -21.16 -29.29 8.02
C PRO A 7 -21.96 -28.70 6.85
N ALA A 8 -22.59 -27.54 7.08
CA ALA A 8 -23.32 -26.84 6.04
C ALA A 8 -22.35 -26.33 4.96
N LYS A 9 -22.77 -26.36 3.69
CA LYS A 9 -21.99 -25.92 2.52
C LYS A 9 -22.85 -25.01 1.63
N ALA A 10 -22.22 -24.02 0.99
CA ALA A 10 -22.89 -23.10 0.08
C ALA A 10 -22.05 -22.82 -1.16
N SER A 11 -22.70 -22.67 -2.31
CA SER A 11 -22.09 -22.22 -3.57
C SER A 11 -22.87 -21.04 -4.13
N LEU A 12 -22.17 -19.96 -4.51
CA LEU A 12 -22.75 -18.73 -5.02
C LEU A 12 -22.14 -18.38 -6.36
N THR A 13 -22.99 -18.05 -7.33
CA THR A 13 -22.56 -17.47 -8.59
C THR A 13 -22.82 -15.98 -8.57
N VAL A 14 -21.79 -15.18 -8.86
CA VAL A 14 -21.92 -13.72 -8.96
C VAL A 14 -21.81 -13.32 -10.42
N GLU A 15 -22.81 -12.60 -10.90
CA GLU A 15 -22.80 -11.99 -12.22
C GLU A 15 -22.30 -10.55 -12.11
N LEU A 16 -21.20 -10.26 -12.80
CA LEU A 16 -20.56 -8.96 -12.79
C LEU A 16 -20.88 -8.20 -14.07
N LYS A 17 -21.12 -6.90 -13.96
CA LYS A 17 -21.19 -6.02 -15.14
C LYS A 17 -19.86 -6.06 -15.90
N HIS A 18 -19.91 -5.95 -17.22
CA HIS A 18 -18.71 -5.98 -18.07
C HIS A 18 -17.60 -5.05 -17.57
N GLY A 19 -16.37 -5.59 -17.51
CA GLY A 19 -15.17 -4.87 -17.07
C GLY A 19 -15.07 -4.63 -15.56
N ARG A 20 -16.03 -5.07 -14.75
CA ARG A 20 -15.95 -4.98 -13.28
C ARG A 20 -15.32 -6.24 -12.69
N ARG A 21 -14.56 -6.06 -11.62
CA ARG A 21 -13.99 -7.13 -10.79
C ARG A 21 -14.37 -6.85 -9.33
N LEU A 22 -14.56 -7.90 -8.55
CA LEU A 22 -14.70 -7.79 -7.10
C LEU A 22 -13.30 -7.76 -6.47
N ASP A 23 -13.12 -6.87 -5.50
CA ASP A 23 -11.93 -6.86 -4.65
C ASP A 23 -12.03 -7.94 -3.56
N TYR A 24 -10.89 -8.37 -3.01
CA TYR A 24 -10.80 -9.38 -1.96
C TYR A 24 -11.70 -9.04 -0.76
N LYS A 25 -11.73 -7.78 -0.32
CA LYS A 25 -12.60 -7.32 0.77
C LYS A 25 -14.09 -7.48 0.47
N GLN A 26 -14.48 -7.32 -0.80
CA GLN A 26 -15.88 -7.48 -1.20
C GLN A 26 -16.28 -8.95 -1.24
N ILE A 27 -15.38 -9.81 -1.73
CA ILE A 27 -15.57 -11.26 -1.77
C ILE A 27 -15.66 -11.82 -0.34
N ASP A 28 -14.75 -11.40 0.54
CA ASP A 28 -14.74 -11.77 1.96
C ASP A 28 -16.01 -11.28 2.68
N GLY A 29 -16.45 -10.05 2.40
CA GLY A 29 -17.71 -9.52 2.92
C GLY A 29 -18.93 -10.36 2.49
N ILE A 30 -18.98 -10.80 1.23
CA ILE A 30 -20.05 -11.69 0.73
C ILE A 30 -20.00 -13.04 1.45
N ALA A 31 -18.81 -13.64 1.60
CA ALA A 31 -18.66 -14.93 2.26
C ALA A 31 -19.09 -14.89 3.74
N ASN A 32 -18.66 -13.85 4.47
CA ASN A 32 -19.06 -13.63 5.87
C ASN A 32 -20.57 -13.38 6.01
N MET A 33 -21.17 -12.61 5.10
CA MET A 33 -22.62 -12.36 5.11
C MET A 33 -23.41 -13.66 4.93
N VAL A 34 -22.97 -14.53 4.02
CA VAL A 34 -23.63 -15.82 3.75
C VAL A 34 -23.44 -16.78 4.93
N ALA A 35 -22.21 -16.88 5.46
CA ALA A 35 -21.92 -17.72 6.63
C ALA A 35 -22.77 -17.31 7.83
N ALA A 36 -22.92 -16.01 8.10
CA ALA A 36 -23.78 -15.50 9.17
C ALA A 36 -25.28 -15.78 8.95
N SER A 37 -25.70 -15.94 7.69
CA SER A 37 -27.10 -16.17 7.33
C SER A 37 -27.54 -17.63 7.48
N VAL A 38 -26.61 -18.58 7.57
CA VAL A 38 -26.90 -20.02 7.64
C VAL A 38 -26.29 -20.62 8.89
N ARG A 39 -27.13 -21.22 9.75
CA ARG A 39 -26.68 -21.84 11.00
C ARG A 39 -25.72 -22.98 10.71
N GLY A 40 -24.50 -22.89 11.25
CA GLY A 40 -23.48 -23.93 11.13
C GLY A 40 -22.70 -23.90 9.80
N LEU A 41 -22.84 -22.83 9.01
CA LEU A 41 -21.99 -22.56 7.85
C LEU A 41 -20.80 -21.70 8.27
N THR A 42 -19.59 -22.16 7.97
CA THR A 42 -18.36 -21.38 8.14
C THR A 42 -17.95 -20.75 6.81
N VAL A 43 -17.15 -19.68 6.86
CA VAL A 43 -16.66 -18.95 5.67
C VAL A 43 -15.90 -19.88 4.72
N ASP A 44 -15.11 -20.81 5.26
CA ASP A 44 -14.32 -21.78 4.47
C ASP A 44 -15.18 -22.75 3.63
N ASN A 45 -16.42 -22.96 4.08
CA ASN A 45 -17.41 -23.83 3.42
C ASN A 45 -18.32 -23.08 2.44
N VAL A 46 -18.07 -21.80 2.20
CA VAL A 46 -18.70 -21.02 1.14
C VAL A 46 -17.80 -21.08 -0.09
N LYS A 47 -18.37 -21.29 -1.28
CA LYS A 47 -17.66 -21.16 -2.57
C LYS A 47 -18.34 -20.10 -3.41
N ILE A 48 -17.57 -19.15 -3.92
CA ILE A 48 -18.07 -18.05 -4.75
C ILE A 48 -17.45 -18.19 -6.13
N ILE A 49 -18.24 -18.19 -7.19
CA ILE A 49 -17.80 -18.30 -8.58
C ILE A 49 -18.32 -17.12 -9.41
N ASP A 50 -17.55 -16.74 -10.42
CA ASP A 50 -17.92 -15.74 -11.45
C ASP A 50 -18.75 -16.39 -12.56
N SER A 51 -19.38 -15.58 -13.42
CA SER A 51 -20.14 -16.03 -14.60
C SER A 51 -19.32 -16.86 -15.59
N PHE A 52 -17.98 -16.76 -15.52
CA PHE A 52 -17.04 -17.55 -16.31
C PHE A 52 -16.58 -18.85 -15.63
N GLY A 53 -17.18 -19.24 -14.49
CA GLY A 53 -16.85 -20.45 -13.75
C GLY A 53 -15.54 -20.37 -12.95
N ARG A 54 -14.94 -19.17 -12.83
CA ARG A 54 -13.74 -18.94 -12.03
C ARG A 54 -14.11 -18.77 -10.57
N PRO A 55 -13.54 -19.51 -9.62
CA PRO A 55 -13.82 -19.26 -8.23
C PRO A 55 -13.12 -17.99 -7.76
N LEU A 56 -13.85 -17.18 -7.00
CA LEU A 56 -13.47 -15.85 -6.52
C LEU A 56 -12.93 -15.88 -5.09
N ASN A 57 -13.40 -16.82 -4.27
CA ASN A 57 -13.02 -16.93 -2.86
C ASN A 57 -12.10 -18.12 -2.58
N ILE A 58 -11.27 -18.52 -3.54
CA ILE A 58 -10.21 -19.50 -3.30
C ILE A 58 -9.22 -18.83 -2.35
N MET A 59 -9.45 -18.99 -1.06
CA MET A 59 -8.35 -18.97 -0.13
C MET A 59 -7.47 -20.15 -0.55
N PRO A 60 -6.16 -19.94 -0.71
CA PRO A 60 -5.29 -20.88 -1.40
C PRO A 60 -5.03 -22.20 -0.63
N GLU A 61 -6.03 -22.86 -0.08
CA GLU A 61 -5.83 -23.97 0.84
C GLU A 61 -5.97 -25.35 0.20
N THR A 62 -6.33 -25.46 -1.09
CA THR A 62 -6.75 -26.77 -1.64
C THR A 62 -5.85 -27.35 -2.73
N THR A 63 -4.83 -26.64 -3.21
CA THR A 63 -3.81 -27.17 -4.12
C THR A 63 -2.56 -26.29 -4.00
N ASP A 64 -1.38 -26.88 -3.77
CA ASP A 64 -0.10 -26.14 -3.64
C ASP A 64 0.11 -25.11 -4.77
N GLN A 65 -0.43 -25.39 -5.96
CA GLN A 65 -0.39 -24.54 -7.13
C GLN A 65 -1.23 -23.26 -7.01
N ASP A 66 -2.41 -23.30 -6.36
CA ASP A 66 -3.26 -22.12 -6.15
C ASP A 66 -2.70 -21.20 -5.05
N LEU A 67 -1.99 -21.76 -4.05
CA LEU A 67 -1.26 -21.00 -3.03
C LEU A 67 -0.08 -20.23 -3.59
N ILE A 68 0.67 -20.86 -4.49
CA ILE A 68 1.76 -20.18 -5.18
C ILE A 68 1.22 -19.03 -6.06
N VAL A 69 0.09 -19.21 -6.74
CA VAL A 69 -0.52 -18.17 -7.58
C VAL A 69 -1.09 -17.02 -6.74
N GLY A 70 -1.76 -17.32 -5.62
CA GLY A 70 -2.28 -16.30 -4.69
C GLY A 70 -1.18 -15.43 -4.09
N LEU A 71 -0.11 -16.06 -3.59
CA LEU A 71 1.05 -15.36 -3.03
C LEU A 71 1.75 -14.50 -4.08
N ARG A 72 1.94 -15.01 -5.30
CA ARG A 72 2.55 -14.25 -6.41
C ARG A 72 1.74 -13.02 -6.81
N ASN A 73 0.41 -13.11 -6.81
CA ASN A 73 -0.44 -11.97 -7.08
C ASN A 73 -0.32 -10.90 -5.99
N GLN A 74 -0.24 -11.31 -4.72
CA GLN A 74 -0.02 -10.38 -3.61
C GLN A 74 1.33 -9.66 -3.72
N GLN A 75 2.39 -10.38 -4.10
CA GLN A 75 3.72 -9.80 -4.37
C GLN A 75 3.65 -8.77 -5.50
N TYR A 76 3.03 -9.12 -6.63
CA TYR A 76 2.87 -8.22 -7.78
C TYR A 76 2.08 -6.95 -7.42
N GLU A 77 0.97 -7.08 -6.68
CA GLU A 77 0.18 -5.91 -6.26
C GLU A 77 0.94 -5.02 -5.26
N PHE A 78 1.79 -5.60 -4.40
CA PHE A 78 2.69 -4.82 -3.54
C PHE A 78 3.70 -4.03 -4.38
N GLU A 79 4.42 -4.69 -5.28
CA GLU A 79 5.40 -4.05 -6.16
C GLU A 79 4.77 -2.92 -6.98
N LYS A 80 3.60 -3.16 -7.56
CA LYS A 80 2.85 -2.17 -8.33
C LYS A 80 2.41 -0.97 -7.48
N ARG A 81 1.97 -1.20 -6.24
CA ARG A 81 1.59 -0.11 -5.33
C ARG A 81 2.78 0.76 -4.98
N VAL A 82 3.91 0.15 -4.62
CA VAL A 82 5.14 0.87 -4.28
C VAL A 82 5.67 1.63 -5.51
N ALA A 83 5.66 0.99 -6.69
CA ALA A 83 6.03 1.65 -7.94
C ALA A 83 5.20 2.90 -8.21
N ALA A 84 3.86 2.81 -8.12
CA ALA A 84 2.96 3.94 -8.34
C ALA A 84 3.19 5.08 -7.33
N GLU A 85 3.46 4.74 -6.06
CA GLU A 85 3.78 5.74 -5.03
C GLU A 85 5.09 6.47 -5.36
N LEU A 86 6.12 5.73 -5.78
CA LEU A 86 7.41 6.29 -6.19
C LEU A 86 7.28 7.16 -7.44
N GLU A 87 6.51 6.73 -8.45
CA GLU A 87 6.20 7.53 -9.64
C GLU A 87 5.58 8.89 -9.25
N GLN A 88 4.55 8.88 -8.41
CA GLN A 88 3.91 10.11 -7.93
C GLN A 88 4.87 10.98 -7.14
N LYS A 89 5.74 10.37 -6.31
CA LYS A 89 6.74 11.08 -5.53
C LYS A 89 7.78 11.75 -6.44
N ILE A 90 8.24 11.06 -7.49
CA ILE A 90 9.14 11.63 -8.50
C ILE A 90 8.43 12.78 -9.20
N MET A 91 7.23 12.58 -9.75
CA MET A 91 6.48 13.63 -10.44
C MET A 91 6.30 14.87 -9.57
N ARG A 92 5.92 14.71 -8.29
CA ARG A 92 5.74 15.84 -7.35
C ARG A 92 7.04 16.60 -7.08
N ARG A 93 8.19 15.92 -7.06
CA ARG A 93 9.50 16.56 -6.87
C ARG A 93 10.00 17.23 -8.14
N MET A 94 9.71 16.67 -9.31
CA MET A 94 10.17 17.20 -10.59
C MET A 94 9.29 18.34 -11.13
N THR A 95 7.98 18.31 -10.87
CA THR A 95 7.01 19.32 -11.35
C THR A 95 7.46 20.78 -11.14
N PRO A 96 7.92 21.21 -9.96
CA PRO A 96 8.36 22.60 -9.76
C PRO A 96 9.62 22.97 -10.56
N LEU A 97 10.45 21.99 -10.96
CA LEU A 97 11.67 22.23 -11.73
C LEU A 97 11.38 22.35 -13.23
N VAL A 98 10.43 21.56 -13.73
CA VAL A 98 10.05 21.55 -15.16
C VAL A 98 8.88 22.50 -15.49
N GLY A 99 8.18 23.01 -14.47
CA GLY A 99 7.12 24.01 -14.58
C GLY A 99 5.72 23.47 -14.90
N ASN A 100 5.59 22.31 -15.56
CA ASN A 100 4.29 21.67 -15.81
C ASN A 100 4.38 20.15 -15.62
N PRO A 101 3.42 19.51 -14.92
CA PRO A 101 3.40 18.05 -14.75
C PRO A 101 3.33 17.26 -16.06
N GLN A 102 2.83 17.86 -17.16
CA GLN A 102 2.74 17.19 -18.46
C GLN A 102 4.10 17.06 -19.17
N TYR A 103 5.12 17.80 -18.73
CA TYR A 103 6.47 17.75 -19.29
C TYR A 103 7.34 16.67 -18.67
N VAL A 104 6.81 15.89 -17.73
CA VAL A 104 7.56 14.84 -17.06
C VAL A 104 6.71 13.59 -16.96
N GLN A 105 7.30 12.45 -17.33
CA GLN A 105 6.73 11.14 -17.10
C GLN A 105 7.76 10.26 -16.40
N ALA A 106 7.38 9.72 -15.25
CA ALA A 106 8.19 8.75 -14.52
C ALA A 106 7.61 7.35 -14.73
N ILE A 107 8.49 6.39 -14.98
CA ILE A 107 8.16 4.96 -15.00
C ILE A 107 9.05 4.29 -13.97
N VAL A 108 8.46 3.59 -13.01
CA VAL A 108 9.21 2.91 -11.96
C VAL A 108 8.85 1.43 -11.94
N ARG A 109 9.88 0.60 -11.79
CA ARG A 109 9.76 -0.82 -11.51
C ARG A 109 10.43 -1.14 -10.19
N VAL A 110 9.73 -1.91 -9.36
CA VAL A 110 10.21 -2.36 -8.05
C VAL A 110 10.25 -3.88 -8.09
N GLU A 111 11.36 -4.45 -7.64
CA GLU A 111 11.50 -5.88 -7.38
C GLU A 111 11.58 -6.07 -5.86
N GLY A 112 10.66 -6.85 -5.30
CA GLY A 112 10.62 -7.20 -3.88
C GLY A 112 11.29 -8.54 -3.59
N ASP A 113 11.92 -8.63 -2.44
CA ASP A 113 12.31 -9.87 -1.78
C ASP A 113 11.27 -10.18 -0.68
N PHE A 114 10.58 -11.30 -0.86
CA PHE A 114 9.49 -11.76 -0.01
C PHE A 114 9.85 -13.07 0.71
N ASP A 115 11.13 -13.40 0.80
CA ASP A 115 11.58 -14.58 1.52
C ASP A 115 11.38 -14.37 3.04
N GLU A 116 10.67 -15.29 3.69
CA GLU A 116 10.52 -15.29 5.15
C GLU A 116 11.78 -15.89 5.78
N ILE A 117 12.59 -15.04 6.40
CA ILE A 117 13.75 -15.49 7.17
C ILE A 117 13.32 -15.65 8.63
N SER A 118 13.24 -16.91 9.08
CA SER A 118 13.16 -17.24 10.51
C SER A 118 14.57 -17.49 11.04
N THR A 119 15.00 -16.68 12.00
CA THR A 119 16.27 -16.91 12.70
C THR A 119 15.98 -17.36 14.12
N ASP A 120 16.39 -18.59 14.44
CA ASP A 120 16.37 -19.11 15.80
C ASP A 120 17.76 -18.95 16.41
N GLN A 121 17.89 -18.03 17.36
CA GLN A 121 19.10 -17.88 18.15
C GLN A 121 18.88 -18.52 19.52
N ILE A 122 19.72 -19.52 19.82
CA ILE A 122 19.79 -20.12 21.16
C ILE A 122 21.02 -19.55 21.84
N GLU A 123 20.79 -18.72 22.84
CA GLU A 123 21.85 -18.18 23.69
C GLU A 123 21.85 -18.90 25.03
N TYR A 124 22.99 -19.51 25.34
CA TYR A 124 23.29 -20.03 26.67
C TYR A 124 24.13 -18.96 27.37
N ASN A 125 23.65 -18.43 28.49
CA ASN A 125 24.42 -17.49 29.30
C ASN A 125 25.00 -18.22 30.53
N PRO A 126 26.24 -18.73 30.47
CA PRO A 126 26.88 -19.40 31.60
C PRO A 126 27.60 -18.45 32.55
N THR A 127 27.56 -17.13 32.35
CA THR A 127 28.40 -16.18 33.09
C THR A 127 27.61 -15.28 34.02
N GLY A 128 27.84 -15.44 35.33
CA GLY A 128 27.34 -14.52 36.37
C GLY A 128 26.72 -15.18 37.60
N LEU A 129 26.69 -16.50 37.69
CA LEU A 129 26.08 -17.20 38.81
C LEU A 129 27.16 -17.97 39.56
N GLU A 130 27.55 -17.47 40.73
CA GLU A 130 28.19 -18.30 41.75
C GLU A 130 27.38 -19.60 41.86
N ALA A 131 28.07 -20.73 42.01
CA ALA A 131 27.51 -22.08 41.90
C ALA A 131 26.36 -22.43 42.87
N ALA A 132 25.85 -21.46 43.64
CA ALA A 132 24.80 -21.58 44.65
C ALA A 132 23.37 -21.39 44.11
N GLU A 133 23.15 -20.75 42.96
CA GLU A 133 21.79 -20.40 42.49
C GLU A 133 21.26 -21.26 41.32
N ILE A 134 22.08 -22.15 40.77
CA ILE A 134 21.58 -23.10 39.77
C ILE A 134 20.88 -24.24 40.50
N PRO A 135 19.57 -24.49 40.30
CA PRO A 135 18.92 -25.66 40.88
C PRO A 135 19.63 -26.92 40.36
N VAL A 136 20.22 -27.67 41.28
CA VAL A 136 20.87 -28.95 41.00
C VAL A 136 19.77 -30.00 40.98
N GLU A 137 19.56 -30.63 39.82
CA GLU A 137 18.52 -31.66 39.67
C GLU A 137 18.91 -32.95 40.39
N THR A 138 20.19 -33.33 40.33
CA THR A 138 20.75 -34.49 41.00
C THR A 138 22.21 -34.28 41.38
N GLU A 139 22.55 -34.56 42.63
CA GLU A 139 23.94 -34.70 43.11
C GLU A 139 24.08 -36.08 43.74
N THR A 140 24.82 -36.96 43.07
CA THR A 140 25.13 -38.29 43.60
C THR A 140 26.61 -38.32 43.93
N THR A 141 26.93 -38.44 45.22
CA THR A 141 28.30 -38.65 45.69
C THR A 141 28.39 -40.06 46.25
N ILE A 142 29.20 -40.90 45.63
CA ILE A 142 29.48 -42.25 46.11
C ILE A 142 30.87 -42.24 46.74
N LEU A 143 30.91 -42.47 48.06
CA LEU A 143 32.12 -42.63 48.84
C LEU A 143 32.22 -44.11 49.21
N ASP A 144 33.06 -44.85 48.48
CA ASP A 144 33.35 -46.24 48.79
C ASP A 144 34.71 -46.31 49.49
N THR A 145 34.72 -46.81 50.72
CA THR A 145 35.93 -47.06 51.50
C THR A 145 35.99 -48.54 51.83
N THR A 146 36.87 -49.25 51.14
CA THR A 146 37.14 -50.66 51.42
C THR A 146 38.48 -50.76 52.14
N ALA A 147 38.43 -51.23 53.38
CA ALA A 147 39.60 -51.56 54.19
C ALA A 147 39.55 -53.04 54.56
N GLY A 148 40.59 -53.79 54.23
CA GLY A 148 40.68 -55.22 54.49
C GLY A 148 42.10 -55.73 54.28
N PRO A 149 42.50 -56.83 54.96
CA PRO A 149 43.83 -57.40 54.85
C PRO A 149 44.10 -57.82 53.40
N GLY A 150 45.20 -57.32 52.85
CA GLY A 150 45.50 -57.38 51.43
C GLY A 150 45.71 -58.78 50.90
N THR A 151 44.65 -59.43 50.44
CA THR A 151 44.69 -60.54 49.48
C THR A 151 43.38 -60.57 48.67
N THR A 152 43.28 -59.74 47.64
CA THR A 152 42.57 -60.07 46.39
C THR A 152 42.75 -58.91 45.42
N VAL A 153 43.53 -59.15 44.35
CA VAL A 153 43.38 -58.38 43.12
C VAL A 153 42.00 -58.75 42.59
N GLY A 154 40.98 -57.99 43.00
CA GLY A 154 39.63 -58.08 42.48
C GLY A 154 39.61 -57.54 41.07
N SER A 155 39.79 -58.42 40.09
CA SER A 155 39.43 -58.16 38.70
C SER A 155 37.96 -57.76 38.67
N GLN A 156 37.71 -56.51 38.29
CA GLN A 156 36.37 -56.00 38.02
C GLN A 156 35.74 -56.82 36.87
N PRO A 157 34.49 -57.30 36.97
CA PRO A 157 33.84 -58.00 35.87
C PRO A 157 33.80 -57.09 34.64
N GLY A 158 34.49 -57.48 33.57
CA GLY A 158 34.45 -56.80 32.27
C GLY A 158 35.72 -56.10 31.79
N MET A 159 36.85 -56.17 32.51
CA MET A 159 38.14 -55.73 31.96
C MET A 159 39.17 -56.86 31.92
N VAL A 160 39.79 -57.03 30.74
CA VAL A 160 40.95 -57.91 30.54
C VAL A 160 42.13 -57.45 31.40
N PRO A 161 42.78 -58.32 32.19
CA PRO A 161 43.92 -57.92 33.01
C PRO A 161 45.08 -57.46 32.12
N ASN A 162 45.45 -56.17 32.22
CA ASN A 162 46.72 -55.72 31.68
C ASN A 162 47.83 -56.20 32.63
N THR A 163 48.46 -57.32 32.28
CA THR A 163 49.63 -57.83 32.98
C THR A 163 50.79 -56.86 32.79
N ILE A 164 51.10 -56.05 33.79
CA ILE A 164 52.41 -55.43 33.92
C ILE A 164 53.13 -56.15 35.05
N GLY A 165 54.28 -56.73 34.69
CA GLY A 165 55.09 -57.56 35.56
C GLY A 165 55.76 -56.82 36.71
N SER A 166 56.64 -57.58 37.34
CA SER A 166 57.45 -57.27 38.53
C SER A 166 56.75 -57.57 39.84
N SER A 167 56.92 -58.84 40.22
CA SER A 167 57.11 -59.28 41.59
C SER A 167 57.96 -58.29 42.41
N SER A 168 57.34 -57.63 43.39
CA SER A 168 58.05 -57.07 44.53
C SER A 168 57.27 -57.43 45.80
N SER A 169 57.98 -58.05 46.73
CA SER A 169 57.48 -58.45 48.05
C SER A 169 57.04 -57.24 48.86
N LEU A 170 55.83 -57.26 49.41
CA LEU A 170 55.37 -56.28 50.40
C LEU A 170 54.87 -57.00 51.66
N ASN A 171 55.33 -56.51 52.81
CA ASN A 171 55.04 -56.99 54.16
C ASN A 171 53.52 -57.05 54.46
N PRO A 172 53.04 -58.05 55.22
CA PRO A 172 51.60 -58.31 55.42
C PRO A 172 50.90 -57.39 56.45
N THR A 173 51.45 -56.21 56.76
CA THR A 173 50.94 -55.37 57.87
C THR A 173 50.53 -53.95 57.47
N GLN A 174 50.35 -53.66 56.17
CA GLN A 174 49.75 -52.39 55.75
C GLN A 174 48.36 -52.59 55.19
N GLU A 175 47.38 -52.00 55.88
CA GLU A 175 45.99 -51.92 55.45
C GLU A 175 45.91 -50.94 54.27
N LEU A 176 45.63 -51.45 53.08
CA LEU A 176 45.51 -50.63 51.88
C LEU A 176 44.08 -50.06 51.84
N THR A 177 43.92 -48.80 52.22
CA THR A 177 42.64 -48.09 52.09
C THR A 177 42.52 -47.56 50.67
N VAL A 178 41.61 -48.14 49.87
CA VAL A 178 41.26 -47.60 48.56
C VAL A 178 39.99 -46.78 48.72
N THR A 179 40.11 -45.47 48.56
CA THR A 179 38.95 -44.55 48.55
C THR A 179 38.58 -44.25 47.11
N ARG A 180 37.38 -44.65 46.68
CA ARG A 180 36.82 -44.21 45.40
C ARG A 180 35.81 -43.10 45.68
N ASN A 181 36.13 -41.91 45.18
CA ASN A 181 35.21 -40.78 45.18
C ASN A 181 34.72 -40.56 43.74
N SER A 182 33.41 -40.64 43.53
CA SER A 182 32.78 -40.31 42.25
C SER A 182 31.67 -39.31 42.49
N SER A 183 31.73 -38.18 41.79
CA SER A 183 30.74 -37.11 41.84
C SER A 183 30.17 -36.83 40.45
N GLU A 184 28.86 -36.90 40.31
CA GLU A 184 28.14 -36.46 39.11
C GLU A 184 27.25 -35.26 39.48
N LYS A 185 27.34 -34.17 38.70
CA LYS A 185 26.55 -32.95 38.92
C LYS A 185 25.90 -32.50 37.62
N THR A 186 24.57 -32.54 37.58
CA THR A 186 23.77 -32.01 36.47
C THR A 186 23.29 -30.60 36.83
N ARG A 187 23.58 -29.61 35.97
CA ARG A 187 23.21 -28.20 36.17
C ARG A 187 22.25 -27.74 35.08
N LEU A 188 21.16 -27.07 35.49
CA LEU A 188 20.22 -26.42 34.58
C LEU A 188 20.76 -25.04 34.19
N VAL A 189 21.11 -24.85 32.92
CA VAL A 189 21.50 -23.52 32.39
C VAL A 189 20.29 -22.80 31.79
N SER A 190 20.17 -21.50 32.02
CA SER A 190 19.12 -20.70 31.39
C SER A 190 19.33 -20.70 29.88
N LYS A 191 18.33 -21.19 29.15
CA LYS A 191 18.28 -21.18 27.68
C LYS A 191 17.35 -20.06 27.23
N THR A 192 17.89 -19.02 26.62
CA THR A 192 17.09 -18.00 25.94
C THR A 192 16.96 -18.39 24.47
N THR A 193 15.74 -18.63 24.01
CA THR A 193 15.44 -18.90 22.61
C THR A 193 14.78 -17.66 22.02
N THR A 194 15.47 -16.99 21.10
CA THR A 194 14.95 -15.83 20.39
C THR A 194 14.61 -16.26 18.96
N THR A 195 13.32 -16.38 18.67
CA THR A 195 12.82 -16.57 17.30
C THR A 195 12.50 -15.21 16.71
N THR A 196 13.30 -14.76 15.74
CA THR A 196 13.03 -13.52 15.01
C THR A 196 12.41 -13.87 13.67
N LYS A 197 11.12 -13.54 13.50
CA LYS A 197 10.43 -13.59 12.21
C LYS A 197 10.46 -12.19 11.59
N ARG A 198 11.04 -12.04 10.40
CA ARG A 198 11.00 -10.77 9.66
C ARG A 198 9.85 -10.78 8.66
N ALA A 199 9.10 -9.69 8.61
CA ALA A 199 8.02 -9.55 7.63
C ALA A 199 8.59 -9.54 6.19
N PRO A 200 8.05 -10.36 5.27
CA PRO A 200 8.50 -10.41 3.89
C PRO A 200 7.97 -9.20 3.11
N ALA A 201 8.84 -8.21 2.84
CA ALA A 201 8.56 -7.05 1.98
C ALA A 201 9.80 -6.17 1.77
N LYS A 202 11.00 -6.76 1.68
CA LYS A 202 12.21 -5.94 1.49
C LYS A 202 12.31 -5.54 0.02
N ILE A 203 12.56 -4.28 -0.28
CA ILE A 203 12.82 -3.87 -1.66
C ILE A 203 14.20 -4.39 -2.05
N LYS A 204 14.26 -5.20 -3.10
CA LYS A 204 15.49 -5.80 -3.63
C LYS A 204 16.13 -4.94 -4.70
N LYS A 205 15.34 -4.28 -5.56
CA LYS A 205 15.86 -3.40 -6.61
C LYS A 205 14.80 -2.40 -7.06
N ILE A 206 15.23 -1.17 -7.33
CA ILE A 206 14.41 -0.15 -7.98
C ILE A 206 15.05 0.22 -9.33
N THR A 207 14.23 0.21 -10.39
CA THR A 207 14.60 0.75 -11.69
C THR A 207 13.64 1.89 -12.02
N ALA A 208 14.17 3.09 -12.16
CA ALA A 208 13.40 4.28 -12.50
C ALA A 208 13.87 4.87 -13.82
N THR A 209 12.93 5.21 -14.69
CA THR A 209 13.18 5.94 -15.93
C THR A 209 12.38 7.22 -15.89
N LEU A 210 13.06 8.35 -16.08
CA LEU A 210 12.44 9.65 -16.18
C LEU A 210 12.51 10.15 -17.63
N LEU A 211 11.35 10.43 -18.20
CA LEU A 211 11.22 11.11 -19.47
C LEU A 211 10.91 12.58 -19.19
N ILE A 212 11.68 13.49 -19.78
CA ILE A 212 11.52 14.93 -19.62
C ILE A 212 11.39 15.60 -21.00
N ASP A 213 10.40 16.47 -21.15
CA ASP A 213 10.19 17.32 -22.32
C ASP A 213 11.12 18.56 -22.29
N GLN A 214 11.30 19.19 -23.44
CA GLN A 214 12.06 20.43 -23.56
C GLN A 214 11.41 21.56 -22.75
N ARG A 215 12.26 22.42 -22.15
CA ARG A 215 11.76 23.56 -21.38
C ARG A 215 11.14 24.60 -22.31
N LYS A 216 9.98 25.12 -21.91
CA LYS A 216 9.33 26.24 -22.56
C LYS A 216 9.97 27.54 -22.08
N GLN A 217 10.67 28.25 -22.96
CA GLN A 217 11.17 29.60 -22.70
C GLN A 217 10.31 30.61 -23.47
N MET A 218 9.99 31.73 -22.83
CA MET A 218 9.33 32.86 -23.47
C MET A 218 10.34 33.97 -23.58
N ASP A 219 10.63 34.38 -24.82
CA ASP A 219 11.50 35.51 -25.07
C ASP A 219 10.79 36.83 -24.68
N PRO A 220 11.52 37.93 -24.45
CA PRO A 220 10.94 39.24 -24.12
C PRO A 220 9.92 39.74 -25.16
N ASN A 221 9.98 39.22 -26.39
CA ASN A 221 9.07 39.52 -27.49
C ASN A 221 7.81 38.62 -27.50
N GLY A 222 7.62 37.78 -26.49
CA GLY A 222 6.48 36.86 -26.37
C GLY A 222 6.55 35.61 -27.25
N ILE A 223 7.68 35.37 -27.91
CA ILE A 223 7.90 34.17 -28.73
C ILE A 223 8.20 33.00 -27.79
N ILE A 224 7.50 31.88 -28.00
CA ILE A 224 7.71 30.64 -27.25
C ILE A 224 8.74 29.80 -27.99
N THR A 225 9.86 29.53 -27.33
CA THR A 225 10.94 28.67 -27.83
C THR A 225 11.06 27.45 -26.92
N TYR A 226 11.27 26.27 -27.52
CA TYR A 226 11.55 25.04 -26.78
C TYR A 226 13.05 24.79 -26.80
N THR A 227 13.65 24.77 -25.62
CA THR A 227 15.09 24.60 -25.46
C THR A 227 15.35 23.26 -24.79
N PRO A 228 16.25 22.42 -25.33
CA PRO A 228 16.66 21.20 -24.65
C PRO A 228 17.38 21.52 -23.34
N TRP A 229 17.34 20.56 -22.41
CA TRP A 229 18.12 20.63 -21.18
C TRP A 229 19.61 20.51 -21.48
N THR A 230 20.43 21.24 -20.74
CA THR A 230 21.88 21.11 -20.84
C THR A 230 22.35 19.84 -20.09
N PRO A 231 23.48 19.23 -20.48
CA PRO A 231 23.99 18.04 -19.79
C PRO A 231 24.21 18.25 -18.29
N ALA A 232 24.58 19.46 -17.86
CA ALA A 232 24.75 19.80 -16.45
C ALA A 232 23.41 19.79 -15.69
N GLU A 233 22.34 20.29 -16.30
CA GLU A 233 20.99 20.27 -15.71
C GLU A 233 20.44 18.84 -15.65
N GLU A 234 20.68 18.00 -16.66
CA GLU A 234 20.26 16.59 -16.65
C GLU A 234 20.88 15.81 -15.48
N ILE A 235 22.14 16.09 -15.12
CA ILE A 235 22.78 15.50 -13.94
C ILE A 235 22.07 15.94 -12.65
N LEU A 236 21.75 17.23 -12.50
CA LEU A 236 21.05 17.73 -11.33
C LEU A 236 19.65 17.12 -11.19
N LEU A 237 18.92 17.01 -12.29
CA LEU A 237 17.60 16.37 -12.33
C LEU A 237 17.71 14.87 -12.02
N THR A 238 18.76 14.19 -12.49
CA THR A 238 19.03 12.78 -12.18
C THR A 238 19.26 12.59 -10.68
N ASN A 239 20.07 13.45 -10.06
CA ASN A 239 20.31 13.43 -8.61
C ASN A 239 19.03 13.69 -7.80
N ALA A 240 18.15 14.57 -8.30
CA ALA A 240 16.86 14.82 -7.67
C ALA A 240 15.95 13.57 -7.69
N VAL A 241 15.94 12.83 -8.80
CA VAL A 241 15.22 11.56 -8.91
C VAL A 241 15.81 10.50 -7.98
N GLN A 242 17.14 10.36 -7.96
CA GLN A 242 17.83 9.43 -7.05
C GLN A 242 17.47 9.71 -5.58
N THR A 243 17.45 10.98 -5.18
CA THR A 243 17.03 11.39 -3.83
C THR A 243 15.56 11.09 -3.57
N ALA A 244 14.69 11.26 -4.56
CA ALA A 244 13.26 11.02 -4.41
C ALA A 244 12.94 9.54 -4.16
N ILE A 245 13.64 8.62 -4.84
CA ILE A 245 13.42 7.17 -4.72
C ILE A 245 14.20 6.53 -3.58
N GLY A 246 15.17 7.23 -2.99
CA GLY A 246 16.08 6.62 -2.02
C GLY A 246 17.03 5.64 -2.70
N TYR A 247 17.67 6.11 -3.77
CA TYR A 247 18.63 5.36 -4.58
C TYR A 247 19.71 4.73 -3.70
N ASP A 248 19.95 3.45 -3.93
CA ASP A 248 20.98 2.69 -3.24
C ASP A 248 21.79 1.88 -4.27
N GLU A 249 23.06 2.23 -4.42
CA GLU A 249 23.99 1.55 -5.31
C GLU A 249 24.25 0.11 -4.85
N THR A 250 24.28 -0.14 -3.53
CA THR A 250 24.51 -1.48 -2.96
C THR A 250 23.33 -2.42 -3.19
N ARG A 251 22.12 -1.85 -3.33
CA ARG A 251 20.90 -2.55 -3.73
C ARG A 251 20.88 -2.86 -5.24
N GLY A 252 21.74 -2.22 -6.03
CA GLY A 252 21.78 -2.37 -7.49
C GLY A 252 20.68 -1.58 -8.20
N ASP A 253 20.24 -0.47 -7.60
CA ASP A 253 19.26 0.41 -8.22
C ASP A 253 19.78 1.04 -9.50
N GLN A 254 18.86 1.36 -10.41
CA GLN A 254 19.17 1.99 -11.69
C GLN A 254 18.25 3.17 -11.94
N VAL A 255 18.83 4.31 -12.27
CA VAL A 255 18.11 5.52 -12.68
C VAL A 255 18.59 5.93 -14.05
N SER A 256 17.65 6.13 -14.97
CA SER A 256 17.93 6.64 -16.31
C SER A 256 17.06 7.85 -16.60
N MET A 257 17.64 8.85 -17.24
CA MET A 257 16.95 10.03 -17.71
C MET A 257 17.01 10.09 -19.23
N VAL A 258 15.88 10.40 -19.85
CA VAL A 258 15.74 10.57 -21.30
C VAL A 258 15.07 11.91 -21.56
N SER A 259 15.79 12.79 -22.24
CA SER A 259 15.34 14.13 -22.63
C SER A 259 14.94 14.10 -24.10
N LEU A 260 13.64 14.16 -24.39
CA LEU A 260 13.08 14.09 -25.75
C LEU A 260 11.87 15.02 -25.86
N PRO A 261 11.67 15.70 -27.01
CA PRO A 261 10.48 16.52 -27.22
C PRO A 261 9.24 15.63 -27.25
N PHE A 262 8.24 15.96 -26.41
CA PHE A 262 7.00 15.18 -26.36
C PHE A 262 6.07 15.56 -27.51
N ASP A 263 5.32 14.59 -28.02
CA ASP A 263 4.28 14.85 -29.01
C ASP A 263 3.08 15.54 -28.35
N ARG A 264 2.80 16.76 -28.79
CA ARG A 264 1.75 17.64 -28.26
C ARG A 264 0.45 17.56 -29.06
N THR A 265 0.41 16.78 -30.14
CA THR A 265 -0.77 16.65 -30.99
C THR A 265 -1.86 15.77 -30.36
N TYR A 266 -1.46 14.76 -29.58
CA TYR A 266 -2.36 13.78 -28.96
C TYR A 266 -3.28 14.33 -27.83
N PRO A 267 -2.82 15.18 -26.89
CA PRO A 267 -3.67 15.68 -25.80
C PRO A 267 -4.75 16.67 -26.27
N ALA A 268 -4.50 17.41 -27.35
CA ALA A 268 -5.46 18.37 -27.91
C ALA A 268 -6.73 17.66 -28.39
N GLU A 269 -6.60 16.49 -29.00
CA GLU A 269 -7.71 15.70 -29.54
C GLU A 269 -8.61 15.13 -28.42
N GLN A 270 -8.05 14.58 -27.34
CA GLN A 270 -8.83 14.05 -26.21
C GLN A 270 -9.62 15.11 -25.44
N SER A 271 -9.07 16.32 -25.28
CA SER A 271 -9.79 17.42 -24.61
C SER A 271 -11.08 17.77 -25.34
N THR A 272 -11.06 17.80 -26.67
CA THR A 272 -12.27 18.09 -27.47
C THR A 272 -13.30 16.97 -27.39
N ILE A 273 -12.87 15.70 -27.36
CA ILE A 273 -13.76 14.54 -27.26
C ILE A 273 -14.44 14.48 -25.90
N ASN A 274 -13.70 14.72 -24.81
CA ASN A 274 -14.26 14.69 -23.45
C ASN A 274 -15.22 15.86 -23.21
N THR A 275 -14.89 17.07 -23.68
CA THR A 275 -15.78 18.24 -23.57
C THR A 275 -17.07 18.04 -24.37
N GLN A 276 -17.01 17.39 -25.54
CA GLN A 276 -18.20 17.03 -26.32
C GLN A 276 -19.06 15.96 -25.61
N LYS A 277 -18.44 14.94 -25.02
CA LYS A 277 -19.15 13.92 -24.23
C LYS A 277 -19.82 14.50 -22.98
N GLU A 278 -19.16 15.42 -22.28
CA GLU A 278 -19.75 16.13 -21.14
C GLU A 278 -20.91 17.02 -21.55
N ARG A 279 -20.81 17.76 -22.66
CA ARG A 279 -21.93 18.54 -23.21
C ARG A 279 -23.12 17.65 -23.61
N LEU A 280 -22.87 16.48 -24.20
CA LEU A 280 -23.91 15.51 -24.54
C LEU A 280 -24.53 14.85 -23.29
N ALA A 281 -23.75 14.61 -22.24
CA ALA A 281 -24.23 14.10 -20.96
C ALA A 281 -25.09 15.12 -20.20
N VAL A 282 -24.71 16.40 -20.23
CA VAL A 282 -25.51 17.50 -19.67
C VAL A 282 -26.77 17.74 -20.51
N ALA A 283 -26.68 17.72 -21.85
CA ALA A 283 -27.82 17.89 -22.74
C ALA A 283 -28.86 16.77 -22.59
N SER A 284 -28.41 15.51 -22.49
CA SER A 284 -29.30 14.36 -22.26
C SER A 284 -29.94 14.37 -20.87
N SER A 285 -29.28 14.97 -19.87
CA SER A 285 -29.86 15.19 -18.54
C SER A 285 -30.87 16.32 -18.55
N ALA A 286 -30.58 17.43 -19.25
CA ALA A 286 -31.50 18.55 -19.43
C ALA A 286 -32.77 18.16 -20.20
N ALA A 287 -32.65 17.30 -21.23
CA ALA A 287 -33.78 16.79 -22.00
C ALA A 287 -34.82 16.06 -21.12
N LYS A 288 -34.39 15.33 -20.08
CA LYS A 288 -35.30 14.67 -19.13
C LYS A 288 -36.15 15.69 -18.36
N TYR A 289 -35.54 16.79 -17.92
CA TYR A 289 -36.25 17.86 -17.21
C TYR A 289 -37.17 18.67 -18.14
N VAL A 290 -36.78 18.87 -19.40
CA VAL A 290 -37.63 19.52 -20.41
C VAL A 290 -38.89 18.68 -20.69
N ILE A 291 -38.76 17.36 -20.80
CA ILE A 291 -39.92 16.47 -20.98
C ILE A 291 -40.89 16.57 -19.79
N VAL A 292 -40.36 16.57 -18.56
CA VAL A 292 -41.20 16.75 -17.35
C VAL A 292 -41.92 18.12 -17.37
N LEU A 293 -41.23 19.18 -17.76
CA LEU A 293 -41.80 20.53 -17.85
C LEU A 293 -42.94 20.60 -18.90
N VAL A 294 -42.74 19.97 -20.07
CA VAL A 294 -43.77 19.88 -21.12
C VAL A 294 -45.01 19.12 -20.63
N VAL A 295 -44.83 18.02 -19.90
CA VAL A 295 -45.96 17.26 -19.33
C VAL A 295 -46.73 18.09 -18.30
N VAL A 296 -46.03 18.81 -17.43
CA VAL A 296 -46.66 19.71 -16.44
C VAL A 296 -47.41 20.85 -17.13
N ALA A 297 -46.82 21.46 -18.16
CA ALA A 297 -47.46 22.53 -18.93
C ALA A 297 -48.73 22.03 -19.66
N ALA A 298 -48.70 20.83 -20.24
CA ALA A 298 -49.85 20.21 -20.88
C ALA A 298 -50.98 19.93 -19.88
N LEU A 299 -50.66 19.43 -18.67
CA LEU A 299 -51.63 19.24 -17.59
C LEU A 299 -52.22 20.56 -17.11
N MET A 300 -51.41 21.61 -16.99
CA MET A 300 -51.89 22.95 -16.63
C MET A 300 -52.82 23.54 -17.70
N LEU A 301 -52.53 23.33 -18.98
CA LEU A 301 -53.36 23.83 -20.08
C LEU A 301 -54.71 23.11 -20.13
N LEU A 302 -54.72 21.80 -19.88
CA LEU A 302 -55.96 21.01 -19.71
C LEU A 302 -56.78 21.52 -18.52
N MET A 303 -56.17 21.70 -17.35
CA MET A 303 -56.84 22.26 -16.17
C MET A 303 -57.42 23.66 -16.48
N ARG A 304 -56.62 24.53 -17.11
CA ARG A 304 -57.07 25.87 -17.51
C ARG A 304 -58.30 25.80 -18.42
N SER A 305 -58.30 24.92 -19.43
CA SER A 305 -59.43 24.73 -20.34
C SER A 305 -60.72 24.33 -19.61
N PHE A 306 -60.62 23.44 -18.62
CA PHE A 306 -61.76 23.03 -17.79
C PHE A 306 -62.26 24.15 -16.87
N PHE A 307 -61.39 24.99 -16.32
CA PHE A 307 -61.80 26.10 -15.44
C PHE A 307 -62.24 27.36 -16.18
N SER A 308 -61.77 27.59 -17.41
CA SER A 308 -62.23 28.72 -18.24
C SER A 308 -63.67 28.58 -18.75
N GLY A 309 -64.32 27.43 -18.55
CA GLY A 309 -65.75 27.23 -18.83
C GLY A 309 -66.72 27.78 -17.78
N LEU A 310 -66.25 28.26 -16.62
CA LEU A 310 -67.13 28.62 -15.48
C LEU A 310 -67.09 30.10 -15.04
N GLY A 311 -66.59 31.03 -15.86
CA GLY A 311 -66.49 32.41 -15.40
C GLY A 311 -66.38 33.47 -16.49
N SER A 312 -67.38 33.60 -17.35
CA SER A 312 -67.61 34.86 -18.05
C SER A 312 -68.53 35.73 -17.19
N THR A 313 -67.94 36.57 -16.35
CA THR A 313 -68.67 37.72 -15.79
C THR A 313 -68.06 38.98 -16.39
N ASP A 314 -68.86 39.64 -17.22
CA ASP A 314 -68.65 40.99 -17.73
C ASP A 314 -68.38 41.99 -16.59
N ALA A 315 -67.40 42.87 -16.79
CA ALA A 315 -67.50 44.28 -16.39
C ALA A 315 -66.40 45.14 -17.06
N PRO A 316 -66.66 46.45 -17.31
CA PRO A 316 -66.07 47.22 -18.39
C PRO A 316 -64.94 48.18 -17.97
N GLN A 317 -64.25 48.68 -19.00
CA GLN A 317 -63.15 49.64 -18.99
C GLN A 317 -63.55 51.02 -18.43
N ALA A 318 -62.60 51.69 -17.76
CA ALA A 318 -62.60 53.13 -17.56
C ALA A 318 -61.30 53.74 -18.13
N GLN A 319 -61.46 54.54 -19.18
CA GLN A 319 -60.47 55.44 -19.77
C GLN A 319 -60.30 56.70 -18.92
N ALA A 320 -59.12 57.35 -18.97
CA ALA A 320 -59.01 58.76 -19.36
C ALA A 320 -57.55 59.29 -19.38
N ARG A 321 -57.15 59.73 -20.59
CA ARG A 321 -56.43 60.99 -20.99
C ARG A 321 -55.15 61.39 -20.24
N VAL A 322 -53.97 61.53 -20.86
CA VAL A 322 -53.50 62.26 -22.08
C VAL A 322 -53.61 63.79 -22.00
N GLY A 323 -52.43 64.42 -22.05
CA GLY A 323 -52.16 65.80 -22.49
C GLY A 323 -50.86 66.28 -21.84
N GLY A 324 -49.75 66.61 -22.51
CA GLY A 324 -49.49 66.80 -23.93
C GLY A 324 -48.63 68.06 -24.11
N GLY A 325 -47.41 67.88 -24.67
CA GLY A 325 -46.59 68.91 -25.35
C GLY A 325 -45.95 69.99 -24.45
N GLY A 326 -44.70 70.40 -24.62
CA GLY A 326 -43.70 70.13 -25.65
C GLY A 326 -42.70 71.29 -25.68
N VAL A 327 -41.50 70.98 -26.19
CA VAL A 327 -40.53 71.84 -26.92
C VAL A 327 -39.97 73.10 -26.23
N ALA A 328 -38.73 73.54 -26.43
CA ALA A 328 -37.50 73.03 -27.04
C ALA A 328 -36.45 74.15 -26.90
N ALA A 329 -35.16 73.76 -26.77
CA ALA A 329 -33.96 74.45 -27.28
C ALA A 329 -33.62 75.86 -26.71
N ILE A 330 -32.41 76.42 -26.76
CA ILE A 330 -31.15 76.11 -27.46
C ILE A 330 -30.00 76.92 -26.80
N SER A 331 -28.79 76.35 -26.86
CA SER A 331 -27.42 76.93 -26.86
C SER A 331 -27.12 78.40 -26.45
N GLY A 332 -25.97 78.57 -25.78
CA GLY A 332 -25.21 79.83 -25.77
C GLY A 332 -23.94 79.75 -24.91
N GLU A 333 -22.82 79.58 -25.58
CA GLU A 333 -21.41 79.44 -25.16
C GLU A 333 -20.78 80.79 -24.65
N PRO A 334 -19.45 81.02 -24.55
CA PRO A 334 -18.56 80.81 -23.38
C PRO A 334 -17.71 82.07 -23.00
N SER A 335 -16.86 81.98 -21.96
CA SER A 335 -15.62 82.79 -21.74
C SER A 335 -15.05 82.44 -20.35
N LEU A 336 -13.92 81.74 -20.20
CA LEU A 336 -12.50 82.13 -20.34
C LEU A 336 -11.92 82.95 -19.16
N GLU A 337 -10.66 82.58 -18.86
CA GLU A 337 -9.66 83.22 -17.99
C GLU A 337 -9.88 83.13 -16.47
N ASP A 338 -8.89 82.94 -15.62
CA ASP A 338 -7.50 82.44 -15.64
C ASP A 338 -7.10 82.54 -14.15
N ASP A 339 -6.27 81.62 -13.63
CA ASP A 339 -5.21 81.92 -12.65
C ASP A 339 -4.59 80.62 -12.11
N GLU A 340 -3.43 80.29 -12.68
CA GLU A 340 -2.15 80.28 -11.97
C GLU A 340 -2.19 80.06 -10.44
N LEU A 341 -1.61 78.97 -9.92
CA LEU A 341 -0.18 78.89 -9.57
C LEU A 341 0.12 77.62 -8.75
N SER A 342 1.30 77.09 -9.05
CA SER A 342 2.05 75.99 -8.44
C SER A 342 2.57 76.27 -7.02
N ASP A 343 2.70 75.23 -6.20
CA ASP A 343 3.94 74.88 -5.45
C ASP A 343 3.73 73.53 -4.72
N GLU A 344 4.44 72.47 -5.09
CA GLU A 344 5.74 72.00 -4.56
C GLU A 344 5.65 71.16 -3.28
N GLY A 345 6.47 70.10 -3.25
CA GLY A 345 6.64 69.24 -2.09
C GLY A 345 7.29 67.90 -2.41
N LEU A 346 8.52 67.96 -2.90
CA LEU A 346 9.40 66.85 -3.31
C LEU A 346 10.06 66.14 -2.10
N ALA A 347 10.43 64.88 -2.37
CA ALA A 347 11.60 64.15 -1.87
C ALA A 347 11.53 63.36 -0.54
N GLY A 348 11.86 62.07 -0.68
CA GLY A 348 12.16 61.06 0.33
C GLY A 348 12.42 59.72 -0.33
#